data_AF-I1R8U7-F1
#
_entry.id   AF-I1R8U7-F1
#
_cell.length_a   1.000
_cell.length_b   1.000
_cell.length_c   1.000
_cell.angle_alpha   90.00
_cell.angle_beta   90.00
_cell.angle_gamma   90.00
#
_symmetry.space_group_name_H-M   'P 1'
#
loop_
_entity.id
_entity.type
_entity.pdbx_description
1 polymer ?
#
loop_
_entity_poly.entity_id
_entity_poly.type
_entity_poly.pdbx_seq_one_letter_code
_entity_poly.pdbx_strand_id
1 'polypeptide(L)' 'SIDIGEMIGLKGEEQLSKIGFEKQALSMGYQACGALELWNYPSFFRNLIPQNLDGTNRSDRIDLAALEGIIKI' A
#
# COMPACT_ATOMS: atom_id res chain seq x y z
N SER A 1 9.61 12.00 6.79
CA SER A 1 8.80 10.79 6.59
C SER A 1 8.48 10.68 5.10
N ILE A 2 8.33 9.47 4.58
CA ILE A 2 7.86 9.21 3.22
C ILE A 2 6.39 8.77 3.34
N ASP A 3 5.52 9.25 2.46
CA ASP A 3 4.13 8.78 2.40
C ASP A 3 4.12 7.30 1.97
N ILE A 4 3.42 6.43 2.70
CA ILE A 4 3.32 5.00 2.36
C ILE A 4 2.67 4.78 0.99
N GLY A 5 1.83 5.70 0.51
CA GLY A 5 1.31 5.67 -0.86
C GLY A 5 2.40 5.66 -1.94
N GLU A 6 3.58 6.23 -1.64
CA GLU A 6 4.75 6.24 -2.53
C GLU A 6 5.58 4.95 -2.46
N MET A 7 5.29 4.09 -1.47
CA MET A 7 6.01 2.85 -1.18
C MET A 7 5.26 1.60 -1.67
N ILE A 8 4.19 1.75 -2.45
CA ILE A 8 3.31 0.65 -2.90
C ILE A 8 3.51 0.35 -4.39
N GLY A 9 3.46 -0.94 -4.73
CA GLY A 9 3.51 -1.43 -6.11
C GLY A 9 4.85 -1.15 -6.79
N LEU A 10 4.84 -1.10 -8.13
CA LEU A 10 6.06 -0.93 -8.94
C LEU A 10 6.87 0.34 -8.57
N LYS A 11 6.17 1.42 -8.22
CA LYS A 11 6.79 2.67 -7.74
C LYS A 11 7.48 2.47 -6.39
N GLY A 12 6.89 1.68 -5.51
CA GLY A 12 7.47 1.31 -4.23
C GLY A 12 8.80 0.58 -4.38
N GLU A 13 8.94 -0.30 -5.37
CA GLU A 13 10.20 -1.01 -5.66
C GLU A 13 11.32 -0.04 -6.08
N GLU A 14 11.00 0.96 -6.90
CA GLU A 14 11.96 2.02 -7.27
C GLU A 14 12.38 2.86 -6.07
N GLN A 15 11.46 3.17 -5.17
CA GLN A 15 11.73 3.93 -3.96
C GLN A 15 12.55 3.11 -2.96
N LEU A 16 12.21 1.84 -2.76
CA LEU A 16 12.94 0.92 -1.91
C LEU A 16 14.39 0.76 -2.38
N SER A 17 14.61 0.69 -3.70
CA SER A 17 15.94 0.63 -4.30
C SER A 17 16.82 1.84 -3.93
N LYS A 18 16.22 3.00 -3.67
CA LYS A 18 16.91 4.23 -3.22
C LYS A 18 17.11 4.27 -1.69
N ILE A 19 16.19 3.68 -0.93
CA ILE A 19 16.23 3.66 0.54
C ILE A 19 17.23 2.63 1.06
N GLY A 20 17.23 1.44 0.47
CA GLY A 20 18.03 0.29 0.89
C GLY A 20 17.35 -0.55 1.98
N PHE A 21 17.72 -1.83 2.02
CA PHE A 21 17.09 -2.84 2.89
C PHE A 21 17.19 -2.49 4.39
N GLU A 22 18.39 -2.23 4.89
CA GLU A 22 18.63 -2.02 6.34
C GLU A 22 17.86 -0.81 6.88
N LYS A 23 17.87 0.29 6.13
CA LYS A 23 17.17 1.53 6.50
C LYS A 23 15.65 1.31 6.51
N GLN A 24 15.12 0.61 5.51
CA GLN A 24 13.70 0.28 5.44
C GLN A 24 13.28 -0.60 6.62
N ALA A 25 14.01 -1.70 6.87
CA ALA A 25 13.72 -2.63 7.96
C ALA A 25 13.81 -1.98 9.35
N LEU A 26 14.87 -1.19 9.60
CA LEU A 26 15.03 -0.46 10.86
C LEU A 26 13.88 0.53 11.08
N SER A 27 13.52 1.30 10.05
CA SER A 27 12.44 2.30 10.15
C SER A 27 11.09 1.64 10.44
N MET A 28 10.80 0.51 9.78
CA MET A 28 9.59 -0.27 10.04
C MET A 28 9.57 -0.86 11.45
N GLY A 29 10.72 -1.27 11.99
CA GLY A 29 10.82 -1.81 13.35
C GLY A 29 10.55 -0.79 14.45
N TYR A 30 10.78 0.49 14.19
CA TYR A 30 10.58 1.57 15.16
C TYR A 30 9.19 2.22 15.12
N GLN A 31 8.39 1.94 14.09
CA GLN A 31 7.08 2.56 13.91
C GLN A 31 5.96 1.54 14.15
N ALA A 32 5.04 1.86 15.06
CA ALA A 32 3.84 1.05 15.27
C ALA A 32 2.95 1.03 14.02
N CYS A 33 2.24 -0.08 13.81
CA CYS A 33 1.20 -0.17 12.78
C CYS A 33 -0.11 0.49 13.24
N GLY A 34 -1.02 0.74 12.29
CA GLY A 34 -2.37 1.24 12.60
C GLY A 34 -3.23 0.17 13.27
N ALA A 35 -4.12 0.58 14.17
CA ALA A 35 -5.08 -0.31 14.83
C ALA A 35 -6.19 -0.79 13.88
N LEU A 36 -6.78 -1.94 14.18
CA LEU A 36 -7.94 -2.48 13.45
C LEU A 36 -9.25 -1.87 13.99
N GLU A 37 -9.43 -0.58 13.73
CA GLU A 37 -10.55 0.21 14.24
C GLU A 37 -11.33 0.86 13.10
N LEU A 38 -12.58 1.24 13.40
CA LEU A 38 -13.36 2.08 12.50
C LEU A 38 -12.63 3.40 12.22
N TRP A 39 -12.86 3.95 11.02
CA TRP A 39 -12.22 5.18 10.54
C TRP A 39 -10.68 5.14 10.50
N ASN A 40 -10.08 3.97 10.40
CA ASN A 40 -8.62 3.82 10.26
C ASN A 40 -8.18 3.22 8.91
N TYR A 41 -9.01 3.31 7.87
CA TYR A 41 -8.68 2.80 6.53
C TYR A 41 -7.82 3.82 5.76
N PRO A 42 -6.59 3.50 5.33
CA PRO A 42 -5.71 4.44 4.66
C PRO A 42 -6.28 5.01 3.37
N SER A 43 -6.12 6.33 3.15
CA SER A 43 -6.64 7.02 1.98
C SER A 43 -6.06 6.51 0.66
N PHE A 44 -4.80 6.07 0.63
CA PHE A 44 -4.15 5.56 -0.58
C PHE A 44 -4.77 4.25 -1.09
N PHE A 45 -5.47 3.49 -0.25
CA PHE A 45 -6.21 2.31 -0.70
C PHE A 45 -7.56 2.63 -1.33
N ARG A 46 -8.07 3.87 -1.19
CA ARG A 46 -9.33 4.30 -1.84
C ARG A 46 -9.16 4.70 -3.31
N ASN A 47 -7.92 4.72 -3.82
CA ASN A 47 -7.59 5.01 -5.21
C ASN A 47 -6.37 4.19 -5.69
N LEU A 48 -6.36 2.91 -5.31
CA LEU A 48 -5.26 1.98 -5.54
C LEU A 48 -5.18 1.56 -7.02
N ILE A 49 -3.96 1.40 -7.54
CA ILE A 49 -3.72 0.72 -8.82
C ILE A 49 -3.61 -0.78 -8.52
N PRO A 50 -4.58 -1.63 -8.92
CA PRO A 50 -4.48 -3.06 -8.71
C PRO A 50 -3.52 -3.70 -9.73
N GLN A 51 -3.10 -4.93 -9.45
CA GLN A 51 -2.20 -5.69 -10.33
C GLN A 51 -2.90 -6.88 -11.00
N ASN A 52 -2.39 -7.24 -12.17
CA ASN A 52 -2.68 -8.50 -12.84
C ASN A 52 -1.95 -9.67 -12.14
N LEU A 53 -2.24 -10.90 -12.57
CA LEU A 53 -1.59 -12.10 -12.02
C LEU A 53 -0.07 -12.12 -12.20
N ASP A 54 0.44 -11.42 -13.22
CA ASP A 54 1.87 -11.28 -13.51
C ASP A 54 2.54 -10.11 -12.75
N GLY A 55 1.81 -9.40 -11.89
CA GLY A 55 2.30 -8.23 -11.16
C GLY A 55 2.29 -6.92 -11.94
N THR A 56 1.85 -6.91 -13.20
CA THR A 56 1.71 -5.68 -13.99
C THR A 56 0.51 -4.85 -13.52
N ASN A 57 0.61 -3.52 -13.63
CA ASN A 57 -0.47 -2.63 -13.24
C ASN A 57 -1.68 -2.75 -14.17
N ARG A 58 -2.88 -2.72 -13.60
CA ARG A 58 -4.14 -2.49 -14.33
C ARG A 58 -4.40 -1.00 -14.50
N SER A 59 -5.08 -0.62 -15.57
CA SER A 59 -5.47 0.78 -15.85
C SER A 59 -6.52 1.30 -14.87
N ASP A 60 -7.46 0.45 -14.51
CA ASP A 60 -8.63 0.81 -13.71
C ASP A 60 -8.28 0.77 -12.22
N ARG A 61 -8.30 1.96 -11.60
CA ARG A 61 -8.09 2.12 -10.17
C ARG A 61 -9.30 1.66 -9.38
N ILE A 62 -9.07 1.25 -8.14
CA ILE A 62 -10.11 0.74 -7.25
C ILE A 62 -10.13 1.48 -5.92
N ASP A 63 -11.32 1.55 -5.33
CA ASP A 63 -11.50 1.80 -3.91
C ASP A 63 -11.56 0.44 -3.20
N LEU A 64 -10.47 0.07 -2.53
CA LEU A 64 -10.34 -1.25 -1.91
C LEU A 64 -11.32 -1.42 -0.74
N ALA A 65 -11.57 -0.37 0.04
CA ALA A 65 -12.53 -0.42 1.15
C ALA A 65 -13.95 -0.69 0.64
N ALA A 66 -14.33 -0.06 -0.47
CA ALA A 66 -15.62 -0.32 -1.11
C ALA A 66 -15.69 -1.73 -1.69
N LEU A 67 -14.62 -2.19 -2.34
CA LEU A 67 -14.55 -3.52 -2.96
C LEU A 67 -14.69 -4.65 -1.93
N GLU A 68 -13.98 -4.57 -0.79
CA GLU A 68 -14.11 -5.53 0.32
C GLU A 68 -15.51 -5.53 0.93
N GLY A 69 -16.17 -4.36 0.99
CA GLY A 69 -17.55 -4.26 1.46
C GLY A 69 -18.58 -4.95 0.56
N ILE A 70 -18.29 -5.06 -0.74
CA ILE A 70 -19.15 -5.70 -1.74
C ILE A 70 -18.92 -7.21 -1.80
N ILE A 71 -17.65 -7.63 -1.77
CA ILE A 71 -17.27 -9.05 -1.80
C ILE A 71 -17.26 -9.58 -0.36
N LYS A 72 -18.44 -9.84 0.19
CA LYS A 72 -18.55 -10.66 1.41
C LYS A 72 -18.61 -12.13 1.01
N ILE A 73 -17.60 -12.89 1.45
CA ILE A 73 -17.59 -14.37 1.45
C ILE A 73 -18.42 -14.84 2.64
#